data_AF-A0A4V1HEC1-F1
#
_entry.id   AF-A0A4V1HEC1-F1
#
_cell.length_a   1.000
_cell.length_b   1.000
_cell.length_c   1.000
_cell.angle_alpha   90.00
_cell.angle_beta   90.00
_cell.angle_gamma   90.00
#
_symmetry.space_group_name_H-M   'P 1'
#
loop_
_entity.id
_entity.type
_entity.pdbx_description
1 polymer ?
#
loop_
_entity_poly.entity_id
_entity_poly.type
_entity_poly.pdbx_seq_one_letter_code
_entity_poly.pdbx_strand_id
1 'polypeptide(L)' 'MPRFLTLTDVAEELQISMAQARAIVRSGELPAIQIGGRGQWRVEQVKLDEYIQGLYAEQAAKAEARRAVSPQTEDA' A
#
# COMPACT_ATOMS: atom_id res chain seq x y z
N MET A 1 13.49 9.62 -11.88
CA MET A 1 12.42 9.77 -10.86
C MET A 1 13.05 10.18 -9.54
N PRO A 2 12.38 10.99 -8.71
CA PRO A 2 12.89 11.35 -7.39
C PRO A 2 12.94 10.10 -6.49
N ARG A 3 14.03 9.94 -5.74
CA ARG A 3 14.19 8.80 -4.81
C ARG A 3 13.20 8.86 -3.64
N PHE A 4 12.82 10.07 -3.21
CA PHE A 4 11.93 10.30 -2.09
C PHE A 4 10.70 11.10 -2.53
N LEU A 5 9.54 10.55 -2.22
CA LEU A 5 8.21 11.08 -2.51
C LEU A 5 7.68 11.86 -1.31
N THR A 6 6.96 12.94 -1.58
CA THR A 6 6.11 13.62 -0.59
C THR A 6 4.80 12.85 -0.42
N LEU A 7 4.03 13.17 0.63
CA LEU A 7 2.68 12.59 0.77
C LEU A 7 1.73 13.02 -0.35
N THR A 8 2.01 14.17 -1.01
CA THR A 8 1.27 14.61 -2.19
C THR A 8 1.55 13.69 -3.37
N ASP A 9 2.82 13.41 -3.65
CA ASP A 9 3.20 12.50 -4.73
C ASP A 9 2.60 11.10 -4.50
N VAL A 10 2.64 10.58 -3.26
CA VAL A 10 2.03 9.28 -2.92
C VAL A 10 0.52 9.28 -3.12
N ALA A 11 -0.18 10.35 -2.75
CA ALA A 11 -1.62 10.47 -2.94
C ALA A 11 -1.99 10.48 -4.43
N GLU A 12 -1.21 11.18 -5.24
CA GLU A 12 -1.37 11.22 -6.70
C GLU A 12 -1.09 9.86 -7.34
N GLU A 13 0.01 9.21 -6.96
CA GLU A 13 0.44 7.93 -7.55
C GLU A 13 -0.55 6.80 -7.22
N LEU A 14 -1.04 6.73 -5.99
CA LEU A 14 -2.02 5.73 -5.56
C LEU A 14 -3.48 6.11 -5.90
N GLN A 15 -3.71 7.31 -6.43
CA GLN A 15 -5.05 7.87 -6.67
C GLN A 15 -5.95 7.81 -5.42
N ILE A 16 -5.43 8.28 -4.29
CA ILE A 16 -6.13 8.36 -2.99
C ILE A 16 -6.14 9.78 -2.44
N SER A 17 -6.97 10.04 -1.42
CA SER A 17 -6.95 11.33 -0.75
C SER A 17 -5.68 11.56 0.07
N MET A 18 -5.28 12.82 0.24
CA MET A 18 -4.18 13.21 1.15
C MET A 18 -4.40 12.74 2.59
N ALA A 19 -5.65 12.63 3.02
CA ALA A 19 -5.99 12.11 4.35
C ALA A 19 -5.65 10.62 4.47
N GLN A 20 -5.95 9.82 3.44
CA GLN A 20 -5.60 8.40 3.40
C GLN A 20 -4.08 8.20 3.31
N ALA A 21 -3.38 8.95 2.45
CA ALA A 21 -1.91 8.89 2.36
C ALA A 21 -1.24 9.21 3.71
N ARG A 22 -1.75 10.21 4.45
CA ARG A 22 -1.29 10.50 5.82
C ARG A 22 -1.61 9.36 6.78
N ALA A 23 -2.79 8.75 6.68
CA ALA A 23 -3.22 7.69 7.59
C ALA A 23 -2.32 6.45 7.48
N ILE A 24 -2.03 5.96 6.26
CA ILE A 24 -1.18 4.78 6.04
C ILE A 24 0.28 5.00 6.48
N VAL A 25 0.78 6.23 6.35
CA VAL A 25 2.12 6.59 6.86
C VAL A 25 2.12 6.69 8.38
N ARG A 26 1.07 7.29 8.96
CA ARG A 26 0.93 7.45 10.42
C ARG A 26 0.69 6.12 11.14
N SER A 27 0.01 5.17 10.52
CA SER A 27 -0.16 3.81 11.04
C SER A 27 1.14 2.99 10.93
N GLY A 28 2.09 3.42 10.10
CA GLY A 28 3.32 2.68 9.81
C GLY A 28 3.15 1.59 8.74
N GLU A 29 1.96 1.50 8.12
CA GLU A 29 1.67 0.56 7.04
C GLU A 29 2.51 0.85 5.79
N LEU A 30 2.70 2.13 5.47
CA LEU A 30 3.67 2.59 4.48
C LEU A 30 4.89 3.19 5.18
N PRO A 31 6.08 2.55 5.11
CA PRO A 31 7.29 3.07 5.75
C PRO A 31 7.67 4.45 5.20
N ALA A 32 7.86 5.40 6.12
CA ALA A 32 8.26 6.76 5.79
C ALA A 32 9.16 7.33 6.89
N ILE A 33 9.96 8.33 6.52
CA ILE A 33 10.83 9.07 7.45
C ILE A 33 10.39 10.53 7.56
N GLN A 34 10.58 11.13 8.72
CA GLN A 34 10.46 12.57 8.87
C GLN A 34 11.82 13.23 8.66
N ILE A 35 11.87 14.23 7.78
CA ILE A 35 13.10 14.99 7.52
C ILE A 35 12.92 16.42 8.04
N GLY A 36 13.77 16.81 8.99
CA GLY A 36 13.76 18.12 9.62
C GLY A 36 12.65 18.32 10.65
N GLY A 37 12.49 19.55 11.13
CA GLY A 37 11.36 19.95 11.98
C GLY A 37 10.23 20.51 11.13
N ARG A 38 8.97 20.11 11.42
CA ARG A 38 7.66 20.50 10.81
C ARG A 38 6.84 19.34 10.24
N GLY A 39 7.13 18.08 10.59
CA GLY A 39 6.29 16.95 10.18
C GLY A 39 6.31 16.68 8.67
N GLN A 40 7.44 16.97 8.01
CA GLN A 40 7.64 16.66 6.61
C GLN A 40 7.98 15.17 6.46
N TRP A 41 7.02 14.40 5.97
CA TRP A 41 7.22 13.00 5.65
C TRP A 41 7.82 12.81 4.27
N ARG A 42 8.70 11.82 4.14
CA ARG A 42 9.25 11.33 2.88
C ARG A 42 9.15 9.82 2.83
N VAL A 43 8.65 9.33 1.70
CA VAL A 43 8.54 7.90 1.39
C VAL A 43 9.60 7.59 0.34
N GLU A 44 10.47 6.61 0.57
CA GLU A 44 11.38 6.16 -0.48
C GLU A 44 10.57 5.42 -1.55
N GLN A 45 10.85 5.67 -2.84
CA GLN A 45 10.10 5.08 -3.95
C GLN A 45 10.00 3.55 -3.84
N VAL A 46 11.13 2.89 -3.54
CA VAL A 46 11.18 1.42 -3.36
C VAL A 46 10.24 0.94 -2.25
N LYS A 47 10.02 1.73 -1.20
CA LYS A 47 9.09 1.38 -0.11
C LYS A 47 7.63 1.51 -0.53
N LEU A 48 7.31 2.46 -1.41
CA LEU A 48 5.98 2.52 -2.03
C LEU A 48 5.76 1.31 -2.94
N ASP A 49 6.75 0.94 -3.75
CA ASP A 49 6.68 -0.24 -4.63
C ASP A 49 6.49 -1.54 -3.82
N GLU A 50 7.27 -1.74 -2.75
CA GLU A 50 7.15 -2.88 -1.83
C GLU A 50 5.76 -2.93 -1.18
N TYR A 51 5.22 -1.79 -0.75
CA TYR A 51 3.87 -1.70 -0.18
C TYR A 51 2.80 -2.13 -1.20
N ILE A 52 2.87 -1.62 -2.44
CA ILE A 52 1.96 -1.99 -3.53
C ILE A 52 2.04 -3.50 -3.81
N GLN A 53 3.26 -4.05 -3.91
CA GLN A 53 3.47 -5.48 -4.11
C GLN A 53 2.88 -6.32 -2.97
N GLY A 54 3.03 -5.87 -1.73
CA GLY A 54 2.43 -6.50 -0.56
C GLY A 54 0.90 -6.55 -0.64
N LEU A 55 0.26 -5.45 -1.03
CA LEU A 55 -1.19 -5.40 -1.24
C LEU A 55 -1.65 -6.39 -2.32
N TYR A 56 -0.93 -6.48 -3.45
CA TYR A 56 -1.25 -7.45 -4.49
C TYR A 56 -1.11 -8.90 -4.01
N ALA A 57 -0.04 -9.21 -3.27
CA ALA A 57 0.18 -10.53 -2.71
C ALA A 57 -0.94 -10.93 -1.72
N GLU A 58 -1.36 -10.00 -0.85
CA GLU A 58 -2.47 -10.23 0.08
C GLU A 58 -3.78 -10.52 -0.67
N GLN A 59 -4.10 -9.74 -1.70
CA GLN A 59 -5.31 -9.96 -2.49
C GLN A 59 -5.28 -11.27 -3.28
N ALA A 60 -4.11 -11.65 -3.81
CA ALA A 60 -3.91 -12.93 -4.47
C ALA A 60 -4.15 -14.10 -3.50
N ALA A 61 -3.56 -14.06 -2.30
CA ALA A 61 -3.76 -15.08 -1.28
C ALA A 61 -5.24 -15.20 -0.87
N LYS A 62 -5.95 -14.07 -0.70
CA LYS A 62 -7.40 -14.06 -0.42
C LYS A 62 -8.21 -14.68 -1.57
N ALA A 63 -7.85 -14.40 -2.81
CA ALA A 63 -8.54 -14.94 -3.97
C ALA A 63 -8.35 -16.46 -4.10
N GLU A 64 -7.15 -16.97 -3.84
CA GLU A 64 -6.85 -18.39 -3.80
C GLU A 64 -7.63 -19.10 -2.69
N ALA A 65 -7.64 -18.53 -1.48
CA ALA A 65 -8.42 -19.04 -0.36
C ALA A 65 -9.92 -19.14 -0.69
N ARG A 66 -10.50 -18.12 -1.35
CA ARG A 66 -11.91 -18.17 -1.80
C ARG A 66 -12.17 -19.30 -2.80
N ARG A 67 -11.22 -19.58 -3.71
CA ARG A 67 -11.36 -20.66 -4.69
C ARG A 67 -11.30 -22.05 -4.03
N ALA A 68 -10.45 -22.21 -3.02
CA ALA A 68 -10.33 -23.48 -2.28
C ALA A 68 -11.56 -23.81 -1.41
N VAL A 69 -12.31 -22.79 -0.97
CA VAL A 69 -13.49 -22.93 -0.10
C VAL A 69 -14.78 -23.23 -0.87
N SER A 70 -14.77 -23.15 -2.21
CA SER A 70 -15.90 -23.60 -3.05
C SER A 70 -15.63 -25.03 -3.56
N PRO A 71 -15.93 -26.10 -2.80
CA PRO A 71 -15.93 -27.43 -3.36
C PRO A 71 -17.07 -27.51 -4.38
N GLN A 72 -16.73 -27.99 -5.58
CA GLN A 72 -17.68 -28.39 -6.61
C GLN A 72 -18.66 -29.40 -5.98
N THR A 73 -19.86 -28.93 -5.66
CA THR A 73 -21.00 -29.81 -5.40
C THR A 73 -21.87 -29.68 -6.63
N GLU A 74 -21.68 -30.55 -7.61
CA GLU A 74 -22.67 -30.96 -8.61
C GLU A 74 -21.97 -31.89 -9.62
N ASP A 75 -21.88 -33.16 -9.25
CA ASP A 75 -21.99 -34.31 -10.15
C ASP A 75 -22.31 -35.53 -9.27
N ALA A 76 -23.59 -35.71 -8.98
CA ALA A 76 -24.16 -36.93 -8.40
C ALA A 76 -25.60 -37.10 -8.89
#